data_AF-A0A9Q1MHX3-F1
#
_entry.id   AF-A0A9Q1MHX3-F1
#
_cell.length_a   1.000
_cell.length_b   1.000
_cell.length_c   1.000
_cell.angle_alpha   90.00
_cell.angle_beta   90.00
_cell.angle_gamma   90.00
#
_symmetry.space_group_name_H-M   'P 1'
#
loop_
_entity.id
_entity.type
_entity.pdbx_description
1 polymer ?
#
loop_
_entity_poly.entity_id
_entity_poly.type
_entity_poly.pdbx_seq_one_letter_code
_entity_poly.pdbx_strand_id
1 'polypeptide(L)'
;MGKGTGSFGKRRNKTHTLCVRCGRRSFHLQKSRCSACAYPAARKRSYNWSVKAIRRKTTGTGRMRYLRNVPRRFKTNFREGCEAAPRKKAAAST
;
A
#
# COMPACT_ATOMS: atom_id res chain seq x y z
N MET A 1 -3.59 -2.16 44.56
CA MET A 1 -4.39 -3.08 43.71
C MET A 1 -5.43 -2.25 42.98
N GLY A 2 -5.61 -2.45 41.67
CA GLY A 2 -6.58 -1.65 40.89
C GLY A 2 -6.24 -1.57 39.39
N LYS A 3 -7.16 -0.99 38.61
CA LYS A 3 -6.97 -0.62 37.19
C LYS A 3 -5.94 0.51 37.06
N GLY A 4 -5.45 0.80 35.85
CA GLY A 4 -4.57 1.95 35.60
C GLY A 4 -3.09 1.65 35.86
N THR A 5 -2.40 2.48 36.65
CA THR A 5 -0.93 2.53 36.78
C THR A 5 -0.28 1.16 37.00
N GLY A 6 -0.74 0.37 37.98
CA GLY A 6 -0.19 -0.96 38.26
C GLY A 6 -0.38 -1.98 37.12
N SER A 7 -1.38 -1.78 36.26
CA SER A 7 -1.61 -2.63 35.08
C SER A 7 -0.69 -2.29 33.90
N PHE A 8 -0.27 -1.02 33.76
CA PHE A 8 0.63 -0.58 32.69
C PHE A 8 2.04 -1.16 32.86
N GLY A 9 2.55 -1.22 34.09
CA GLY A 9 3.87 -1.82 34.39
C GLY A 9 3.99 -3.29 33.98
N LYS A 10 2.87 -4.02 33.89
CA LYS A 10 2.84 -5.45 33.53
C LYS A 10 2.78 -5.70 32.01
N ARG A 11 2.78 -4.67 31.15
CA ARG A 11 2.60 -4.80 29.68
C ARG A 11 3.86 -5.24 28.90
N ARG A 12 4.46 -6.35 29.33
CA ARG A 12 5.64 -6.95 28.68
C ARG A 12 5.31 -7.86 27.50
N ASN A 13 4.18 -8.57 27.55
CA ASN A 13 3.76 -9.48 26.50
C ASN A 13 3.18 -8.72 25.30
N LYS A 14 3.53 -9.13 24.08
CA LYS A 14 3.08 -8.47 22.85
C LYS A 14 1.98 -9.31 22.18
N THR A 15 0.86 -8.67 21.87
CA THR A 15 -0.23 -9.29 21.12
C THR A 15 -0.09 -9.05 19.62
N HIS A 16 0.31 -7.83 19.23
CA HIS A 16 0.41 -7.41 17.84
C HIS A 16 1.85 -7.07 17.43
N THR A 17 2.30 -7.64 16.31
CA THR A 17 3.59 -7.37 15.67
C THR A 17 3.42 -6.84 14.24
N LEU A 18 4.52 -6.54 13.56
CA LEU A 18 4.50 -6.08 12.17
C LEU A 18 3.97 -7.17 11.23
N CYS A 19 3.01 -6.81 10.39
CA CYS A 19 2.49 -7.69 9.36
C CYS A 19 3.32 -7.58 8.08
N VAL A 20 3.81 -8.72 7.58
CA VAL A 20 4.61 -8.80 6.34
C VAL A 20 3.88 -8.20 5.12
N ARG A 21 2.57 -8.43 4.98
CA ARG A 21 1.80 -7.96 3.81
C ARG A 21 1.56 -6.44 3.79
N CYS A 22 1.26 -5.84 4.93
CA CYS A 22 0.82 -4.43 4.98
C CYS A 22 1.72 -3.48 5.78
N GLY A 23 2.80 -3.98 6.39
CA GLY A 23 3.78 -3.19 7.14
C GLY A 23 3.24 -2.55 8.42
N ARG A 24 2.02 -2.87 8.87
CA ARG A 24 1.41 -2.30 10.08
C ARG A 24 1.62 -3.22 11.27
N ARG A 25 1.78 -2.65 12.47
CA ARG A 25 1.78 -3.39 13.74
C ARG A 25 0.36 -3.86 14.08
N SER A 26 -0.08 -4.91 13.41
CA SER A 26 -1.47 -5.40 13.44
C SER A 26 -1.56 -6.92 13.29
N PHE A 27 -0.43 -7.62 13.22
CA PHE A 27 -0.41 -9.07 13.15
C PHE A 27 -0.56 -9.66 14.55
N HIS A 28 -1.67 -10.32 14.83
CA HIS A 28 -1.90 -10.97 16.12
C HIS A 28 -1.12 -12.28 16.19
N LEU A 29 -0.16 -12.40 17.11
CA LEU A 29 0.75 -13.53 17.20
C LEU A 29 0.04 -14.86 17.47
N GLN A 30 -0.73 -14.94 18.56
CA GLN A 30 -1.37 -16.20 18.98
C GLN A 30 -2.44 -16.70 17.99
N LYS A 31 -3.14 -15.79 17.31
CA LYS A 31 -4.21 -16.11 16.36
C LYS A 31 -3.71 -16.15 14.92
N SER A 32 -2.42 -15.91 14.70
CA SER A 32 -1.77 -15.85 13.39
C SER A 32 -2.56 -15.05 12.36
N ARG A 33 -3.13 -13.89 12.73
CA ARG A 33 -4.03 -13.12 11.85
C ARG A 33 -3.82 -11.62 11.96
N CYS A 34 -3.72 -10.95 10.82
CA CYS A 34 -3.60 -9.49 10.77
C CYS A 34 -4.97 -8.82 10.86
N SER A 35 -5.17 -7.96 11.86
CA SER A 35 -6.40 -7.17 12.01
C SER A 35 -6.57 -6.10 10.92
N ALA A 36 -5.48 -5.68 10.26
CA ALA A 36 -5.53 -4.65 9.23
C ALA A 36 -5.80 -5.20 7.82
N CYS A 37 -5.17 -6.30 7.41
CA CYS A 37 -5.26 -6.82 6.04
C CYS A 37 -5.70 -8.29 5.96
N ALA A 38 -5.97 -8.93 7.10
CA ALA A 38 -6.35 -10.35 7.23
C ALA A 38 -5.33 -11.38 6.75
N TYR A 39 -4.04 -11.02 6.58
CA TYR A 39 -2.98 -12.01 6.41
C TYR A 39 -3.10 -13.11 7.49
N PRO A 40 -3.07 -14.42 7.14
CA PRO A 40 -2.67 -15.02 5.86
C PRO A 40 -3.75 -15.13 4.77
N ALA A 41 -5.02 -14.78 5.03
CA ALA A 41 -6.12 -14.96 4.08
C ALA A 41 -5.81 -14.40 2.68
N ALA A 42 -6.25 -15.07 1.62
CA ALA A 42 -6.01 -14.66 0.23
C ALA A 42 -6.58 -13.26 -0.06
N ARG A 43 -7.83 -13.02 0.33
CA ARG A 43 -8.49 -11.71 0.15
C ARG A 43 -8.02 -10.71 1.19
N LYS A 44 -7.73 -9.48 0.74
CA LYS A 44 -7.46 -8.36 1.65
C LYS A 44 -8.75 -7.96 2.36
N ARG A 45 -8.68 -7.77 3.68
CA ARG A 45 -9.81 -7.27 4.48
C ARG A 45 -10.12 -5.81 4.16
N SER A 46 -11.36 -5.56 3.74
CA SER A 46 -12.02 -4.25 3.64
C SER A 46 -13.41 -4.35 4.24
N TYR A 47 -13.91 -3.25 4.78
CA TYR A 47 -15.28 -3.14 5.28
C TYR A 47 -15.89 -1.83 4.80
N ASN A 48 -17.09 -1.88 4.23
CA ASN A 48 -17.74 -0.73 3.58
C ASN A 48 -18.08 0.39 4.57
N TRP A 49 -18.38 0.04 5.82
CA TRP A 49 -18.61 1.01 6.89
C TRP A 49 -17.34 1.81 7.26
N SER A 50 -16.15 1.36 6.86
CA SER A 50 -14.88 2.00 7.23
C SER A 50 -14.24 2.74 6.05
N VAL A 51 -14.91 3.76 5.53
CA VAL A 51 -14.50 4.56 4.35
C VAL A 51 -13.06 5.08 4.46
N LYS A 52 -12.66 5.66 5.60
CA LYS A 52 -11.30 6.20 5.80
C LYS A 52 -10.22 5.11 5.71
N ALA A 53 -10.52 3.89 6.18
CA ALA A 53 -9.56 2.79 6.09
C ALA A 53 -9.40 2.26 4.67
N ILE A 54 -10.48 2.27 3.88
CA ILE A 54 -10.44 1.95 2.44
C ILE A 54 -9.54 2.97 1.74
N ARG A 55 -9.78 4.27 1.92
CA ARG A 55 -8.98 5.35 1.30
C ARG A 55 -7.48 5.25 1.57
N ARG A 56 -7.09 4.86 2.78
CA ARG A 56 -5.66 4.71 3.17
C ARG A 56 -4.93 3.54 2.51
N LYS A 57 -5.63 2.63 1.82
CA LYS A 57 -5.06 1.41 1.24
C LYS A 57 -5.45 1.19 -0.22
N THR A 58 -6.30 2.06 -0.77
CA THR A 58 -6.82 1.92 -2.13
C THR A 58 -5.70 2.03 -3.16
N THR A 59 -5.93 1.49 -4.35
CA THR A 59 -5.04 1.68 -5.49
C THR A 59 -4.92 3.19 -5.76
N GLY A 60 -3.69 3.70 -5.89
CA GLY A 60 -3.44 5.15 -5.94
C GLY A 60 -2.39 5.62 -4.94
N THR A 61 -2.36 5.04 -3.73
CA THR A 61 -1.56 5.58 -2.62
C THR A 61 -0.13 5.04 -2.54
N GLY A 62 0.27 4.18 -3.48
CA GLY A 62 1.57 3.50 -3.48
C GLY A 62 2.40 3.80 -4.72
N ARG A 63 3.49 3.07 -4.90
CA ARG A 63 4.42 3.26 -6.02
C ARG A 63 3.78 3.09 -7.42
N MET A 64 2.71 2.28 -7.52
CA MET A 64 1.98 2.02 -8.77
C MET A 64 2.90 1.76 -9.97
N ARG A 65 3.98 0.98 -9.79
CA ARG A 65 5.08 0.88 -10.76
C ARG A 65 4.60 0.54 -12.17
N TYR A 66 3.67 -0.40 -12.30
CA TYR A 66 3.05 -0.77 -13.58
C TYR A 66 1.94 0.22 -13.98
N LEU A 67 0.92 0.35 -13.12
CA LEU A 67 -0.28 1.16 -13.42
C LEU A 67 0.01 2.64 -13.69
N ARG A 68 1.12 3.20 -13.22
CA ARG A 68 1.50 4.60 -13.52
C ARG A 68 1.83 4.80 -14.99
N ASN A 69 2.43 3.79 -15.63
CA ASN A 69 2.83 3.84 -17.04
C ASN A 69 1.68 3.44 -17.98
N VAL A 70 0.72 2.62 -17.51
CA VAL A 70 -0.38 2.10 -18.33
C VAL A 70 -1.20 3.23 -18.97
N PRO A 71 -1.69 4.28 -18.27
CA PRO A 71 -2.43 5.37 -18.89
C PRO A 71 -1.61 6.13 -19.94
N ARG A 72 -0.29 6.28 -19.74
CA ARG A 72 0.59 6.90 -20.73
C ARG A 72 0.64 6.07 -22.01
N ARG A 73 0.79 4.75 -21.89
CA ARG A 73 0.78 3.83 -23.03
C ARG A 73 -0.60 3.75 -23.69
N PHE A 74 -1.67 3.83 -22.90
CA PHE A 74 -3.05 3.82 -23.40
C PHE A 74 -3.33 5.00 -24.34
N LYS A 75 -2.84 6.20 -24.02
CA LYS A 75 -2.95 7.38 -24.90
C LYS A 75 -2.30 7.20 -26.28
N THR A 76 -1.35 6.28 -26.40
CA THR A 76 -0.68 5.93 -27.66
C THR A 76 -1.11 4.55 -28.16
N ASN A 77 -2.27 4.04 -27.74
CA ASN A 77 -2.81 2.72 -28.11
C ASN A 77 -1.81 1.56 -27.94
N PHE A 78 -1.02 1.61 -26.85
CA PHE A 78 -0.01 0.60 -26.53
C PHE A 78 1.03 0.34 -27.63
N ARG A 79 1.29 1.30 -28.54
CA ARG A 79 2.36 1.19 -29.55
C ARG A 79 3.68 0.69 -28.93
N GLU A 80 4.26 -0.32 -29.56
CA GLU A 80 5.55 -0.95 -29.22
C GLU A 80 6.45 -0.97 -30.46
N GLY A 81 7.77 -1.02 -30.28
CA GLY A 81 8.72 -1.19 -31.39
C GLY A 81 8.90 0.01 -32.33
N CYS A 82 8.26 1.14 -32.08
CA CYS A 82 8.50 2.38 -32.85
C CYS A 82 9.72 3.13 -32.29
N GLU A 83 10.72 3.42 -33.12
CA GLU A 83 11.79 4.34 -32.76
C GLU A 83 11.28 5.78 -32.74
N ALA A 84 11.74 6.57 -31.77
CA ALA A 84 11.41 7.98 -31.72
C ALA A 84 12.12 8.69 -32.88
N ALA A 85 11.36 9.40 -33.72
CA ALA A 85 11.95 10.22 -34.77
C ALA A 85 12.98 11.21 -34.17
N PRO A 86 14.13 11.42 -34.83
CA PRO A 86 15.18 12.31 -34.31
C PRO A 86 14.61 13.72 -34.12
N ARG A 87 14.90 14.32 -32.95
CA ARG A 87 14.45 15.68 -32.64
C ARG A 87 15.18 16.66 -33.57
N LYS A 88 14.47 17.39 -34.44
CA LYS A 88 15.04 18.51 -35.19
C LYS A 88 15.48 19.59 -34.19
N LYS A 89 16.79 19.91 -34.14
CA LYS A 89 17.27 21.04 -33.34
C LYS A 89 16.72 22.33 -33.98
N ALA A 90 16.04 23.16 -33.19
CA ALA A 90 15.72 24.51 -33.63
C ALA A 90 17.03 25.27 -33.86
N ALA A 91 17.08 26.09 -34.91
CA ALA A 91 18.20 27.00 -35.13
C ALA A 91 18.37 27.88 -33.88
N ALA A 92 19.61 28.10 -33.45
CA ALA A 92 19.89 28.99 -32.34
C ALA A 92 19.29 30.37 -32.66
N SER A 93 18.47 30.90 -31.74
CA SER A 93 18.01 32.29 -31.83
C SER A 93 19.23 33.18 -31.66
N THR A 94 19.58 33.91 -32.73
CA THR A 94 20.57 35.00 -32.72
C THR A 94 20.11 36.13 -31.83
#